data_AF-A0A3B9A6T3-F1
#
_entry.id   AF-A0A3B9A6T3-F1
#
_cell.length_a   1.000
_cell.length_b   1.000
_cell.length_c   1.000
_cell.angle_alpha   90.00
_cell.angle_beta   90.00
_cell.angle_gamma   90.00
#
_symmetry.space_group_name_H-M   'P 1'
#
loop_
_entity.id
_entity.type
_entity.pdbx_description
1 polymer ?
#
loop_
_entity_poly.entity_id
_entity_poly.type
_entity_poly.pdbx_seq_one_letter_code
_entity_poly.pdbx_strand_id
1 'polypeptide(L)'
;MNIPSELNILWFIQAIKRRLSLIAGLLLLVIIVVVVVSQITPPSYRSSTTLLIMPSSEDTASQFNTLLAGERLALTYSQIITSRPILEKVINQNSLNLSIRDLEEKITVEPIRDTQLIRISVTDSSPVQAQVLANSIATSFVEYVINLTRHY
;
A
#
# COMPACT_ATOMS: atom_id res chain seq x y z
N MET A 1 -55.67 -19.56 -11.66
CA MET A 1 -55.19 -20.42 -12.76
C MET A 1 -54.62 -19.51 -13.84
N ASN A 2 -53.32 -19.67 -14.08
CA ASN A 2 -52.56 -19.28 -15.26
C ASN A 2 -52.52 -17.80 -15.65
N ILE A 3 -51.51 -17.11 -15.09
CA ILE A 3 -50.77 -16.09 -15.84
C ILE A 3 -50.43 -16.72 -17.20
N PRO A 4 -50.96 -16.24 -18.34
CA PRO A 4 -50.66 -16.85 -19.63
C PRO A 4 -49.16 -16.72 -19.86
N SER A 5 -48.50 -17.87 -19.76
CA SER A 5 -47.04 -18.07 -19.81
C SER A 5 -46.47 -17.83 -21.20
N GLU A 6 -47.26 -17.21 -22.10
CA GLU A 6 -46.99 -17.03 -23.51
C GLU A 6 -46.94 -15.56 -23.96
N LEU A 7 -47.00 -14.59 -23.03
CA LEU A 7 -46.40 -13.26 -23.28
C LEU A 7 -44.88 -13.37 -23.20
N ASN A 8 -44.41 -14.17 -24.16
CA ASN A 8 -43.09 -14.68 -24.36
C ASN A 8 -42.16 -13.51 -24.64
N ILE A 9 -41.00 -13.55 -23.97
CA ILE A 9 -39.67 -13.08 -24.37
C ILE A 9 -39.57 -12.34 -25.72
N LEU A 10 -40.19 -12.83 -26.79
CA LEU A 10 -40.33 -12.19 -28.10
C LEU A 10 -40.84 -10.72 -28.07
N TRP A 11 -41.85 -10.38 -27.25
CA TRP A 11 -42.31 -8.98 -27.14
C TRP A 11 -41.27 -8.08 -26.47
N PHE A 12 -40.60 -8.60 -25.43
CA PHE A 12 -39.46 -7.94 -24.79
C PHE A 12 -38.28 -7.77 -25.75
N ILE A 13 -37.95 -8.79 -26.55
CA ILE A 13 -36.89 -8.75 -27.56
C ILE A 13 -37.21 -7.69 -28.62
N GLN A 14 -38.48 -7.53 -29.02
CA GLN A 14 -38.87 -6.54 -30.02
C GLN A 14 -38.82 -5.10 -29.47
N ALA A 15 -39.19 -4.92 -28.20
CA ALA A 15 -39.01 -3.65 -27.48
C ALA A 15 -37.51 -3.29 -27.32
N ILE A 16 -36.65 -4.27 -27.02
CA ILE A 16 -35.20 -4.12 -26.94
C ILE A 16 -34.61 -3.81 -28.33
N LYS A 17 -35.01 -4.54 -29.38
CA LYS A 17 -34.54 -4.31 -30.77
C LYS A 17 -34.79 -2.89 -31.24
N ARG A 18 -35.90 -2.27 -30.85
CA ARG A 18 -36.24 -0.89 -31.22
C ARG A 18 -35.35 0.16 -30.55
N ARG A 19 -34.72 -0.17 -29.42
CA ARG A 19 -33.75 0.70 -28.72
C ARG A 19 -32.32 0.15 -28.72
N LEU A 20 -32.03 -0.90 -29.49
CA LEU A 20 -30.70 -1.52 -29.57
C LEU A 20 -29.62 -0.50 -29.97
N SER A 21 -29.93 0.44 -30.86
CA SER A 21 -28.97 1.49 -31.24
C SER A 21 -28.62 2.43 -30.08
N LEU A 22 -29.58 2.73 -29.20
CA LEU A 22 -29.32 3.54 -27.99
C LEU A 22 -28.53 2.74 -26.95
N ILE A 23 -28.87 1.46 -26.75
CA ILE A 23 -28.16 0.57 -25.82
C ILE A 23 -26.74 0.31 -26.30
N ALA A 24 -26.56 0.03 -27.59
CA ALA A 24 -25.26 -0.15 -28.22
C ALA A 24 -24.44 1.15 -28.16
N GLY A 25 -25.05 2.30 -28.42
CA GLY A 25 -24.37 3.60 -28.29
C GLY A 25 -23.91 3.89 -26.86
N LEU A 26 -24.74 3.60 -25.85
CA LEU A 26 -24.37 3.75 -24.45
C LEU A 26 -23.25 2.78 -24.04
N LEU A 27 -23.35 1.51 -24.44
CA LEU A 27 -22.28 0.51 -24.21
C LEU A 27 -20.96 0.95 -24.84
N LEU A 28 -21.01 1.43 -26.08
CA LEU A 28 -19.83 1.89 -26.80
C LEU A 28 -19.22 3.13 -26.12
N LEU A 29 -20.05 4.05 -25.63
CA LEU A 29 -19.60 5.20 -24.84
C LEU A 29 -18.92 4.76 -23.54
N VAL A 30 -19.50 3.81 -22.79
CA VAL A 30 -18.89 3.27 -21.57
C VAL A 30 -17.53 2.61 -21.87
N ILE A 31 -17.45 1.81 -22.94
CA ILE A 31 -16.18 1.18 -23.36
C ILE A 31 -15.12 2.24 -23.68
N ILE A 32 -15.49 3.28 -24.44
CA ILE A 32 -14.57 4.39 -24.76
C ILE A 32 -14.08 5.06 -23.47
N VAL A 33 -14.98 5.40 -22.55
CA VAL A 33 -14.62 6.03 -21.27
C VAL A 33 -13.66 5.14 -20.48
N VAL A 34 -13.94 3.84 -20.38
CA VAL A 34 -13.07 2.88 -19.67
C VAL A 34 -11.69 2.80 -20.30
N VAL A 35 -11.59 2.71 -21.64
CA VAL A 35 -10.30 2.64 -22.34
C VAL A 35 -9.49 3.92 -22.14
N VAL A 36 -10.13 5.09 -22.24
CA VAL A 36 -9.47 6.38 -22.04
C VAL A 36 -8.96 6.52 -20.60
N VAL A 37 -9.79 6.20 -19.61
CA VAL A 37 -9.40 6.26 -18.18
C VAL A 37 -8.28 5.27 -17.88
N SER A 38 -8.33 4.06 -18.45
CA SER A 38 -7.31 3.03 -18.25
C SER A 38 -5.94 3.42 -18.81
N GLN A 39 -5.90 4.17 -19.92
CA GLN A 39 -4.64 4.62 -20.52
C GLN A 39 -4.00 5.80 -19.77
N ILE A 40 -4.80 6.59 -19.06
CA ILE A 40 -4.35 7.79 -18.33
C ILE A 40 -3.92 7.44 -16.89
N THR A 41 -4.40 6.32 -16.34
CA THR A 41 -4.03 5.90 -14.98
C THR A 41 -2.59 5.36 -14.99
N PRO A 42 -1.63 6.00 -14.28
CA PRO A 42 -0.26 5.53 -14.27
C PRO A 42 -0.17 4.14 -13.62
N PRO A 43 0.74 3.27 -14.09
CA PRO A 43 0.96 1.98 -13.45
C PRO A 43 1.44 2.22 -12.00
N SER A 44 0.96 1.40 -11.07
CA SER A 44 1.29 1.52 -9.65
C SER A 44 2.06 0.27 -9.20
N TYR A 45 3.32 0.47 -8.80
CA TYR A 45 4.22 -0.59 -8.36
C TYR A 45 4.45 -0.49 -6.87
N ARG A 46 4.40 -1.63 -6.18
CA ARG A 46 4.70 -1.71 -4.75
C ARG A 46 5.98 -2.50 -4.53
N SER A 47 6.90 -1.91 -3.77
CA SER A 47 8.08 -2.61 -3.26
C SER A 47 8.00 -2.70 -1.75
N SER A 48 8.45 -3.82 -1.18
CA SER A 48 8.45 -4.04 0.27
C SER A 48 9.83 -4.45 0.76
N THR A 49 10.24 -3.92 1.90
CA THR A 49 11.40 -4.37 2.67
C THR A 49 10.96 -4.78 4.07
N THR A 50 11.65 -5.73 4.69
CA THR A 50 11.28 -6.27 6.00
C THR A 50 12.46 -6.15 6.96
N LEU A 51 12.20 -5.56 8.13
CA LEU A 51 13.18 -5.40 9.20
C LEU A 51 12.88 -6.38 10.34
N LEU A 52 13.91 -7.03 10.86
CA LEU A 52 13.85 -7.82 12.09
C LEU A 52 14.35 -6.98 13.25
N ILE A 53 13.57 -6.97 14.33
CA ILE A 53 13.95 -6.31 15.58
C ILE A 53 14.49 -7.38 16.52
N MET A 54 15.70 -7.17 17.02
CA MET A 54 16.28 -8.04 18.02
C MET A 54 16.32 -7.28 19.35
N PRO A 55 15.56 -7.70 20.38
CA PRO A 55 15.72 -7.15 21.72
C PRO A 55 17.14 -7.46 22.23
N SER A 56 17.76 -6.50 22.93
CA SER A 56 19.06 -6.68 23.57
C SER A 56 19.00 -7.83 24.58
N SER A 57 19.90 -8.80 24.43
CA SER A 57 19.88 -10.15 25.02
C SER A 57 20.08 -10.25 26.54
N GLU A 58 19.79 -9.21 27.33
CA GLU A 58 20.07 -9.24 28.77
C GLU A 58 18.96 -9.89 29.62
N ASP A 59 17.74 -10.02 29.09
CA ASP A 59 16.63 -10.56 29.87
C ASP A 59 16.46 -12.06 29.66
N THR A 60 16.80 -12.83 30.70
CA THR A 60 16.57 -14.27 30.84
C THR A 60 15.08 -14.58 31.05
N ALA A 61 14.20 -13.95 30.29
CA ALA A 61 12.76 -14.08 30.38
C ALA A 61 12.26 -15.27 29.55
N SER A 62 11.11 -15.85 29.93
CA SER A 62 10.46 -16.92 29.17
C SER A 62 10.25 -16.52 27.69
N GLN A 63 10.38 -17.48 26.76
CA GLN A 63 10.26 -17.24 25.31
C GLN A 63 8.96 -16.50 24.92
N PHE A 64 7.87 -16.71 25.67
CA PHE A 64 6.60 -16.01 25.48
C PHE A 64 6.68 -14.51 25.80
N ASN A 65 7.35 -14.15 26.91
CA ASN A 65 7.55 -12.74 27.28
C ASN A 65 8.44 -12.03 26.26
N THR A 66 9.46 -12.72 25.73
CA THR A 66 10.34 -12.19 24.68
C THR A 66 9.58 -11.93 23.37
N LEU A 67 8.64 -12.80 22.99
CA LEU A 67 7.82 -12.61 21.80
C LEU A 67 6.90 -11.40 21.94
N LEU A 68 6.19 -11.28 23.07
CA LEU A 68 5.29 -10.15 23.33
C LEU A 68 6.05 -8.82 23.43
N ALA A 69 7.24 -8.82 24.04
CA ALA A 69 8.11 -7.65 24.08
C ALA A 69 8.56 -7.25 22.67
N GLY A 70 8.95 -8.23 21.84
CA GLY A 70 9.34 -7.99 20.45
C GLY A 70 8.20 -7.45 19.58
N GLU A 71 6.97 -7.94 19.76
CA GLU A 71 5.79 -7.42 19.06
C GLU A 71 5.51 -5.96 19.45
N ARG A 72 5.59 -5.63 20.75
CA ARG A 72 5.43 -4.25 21.23
C ARG A 72 6.51 -3.32 20.67
N LEU A 73 7.76 -3.78 20.62
CA LEU A 73 8.84 -3.04 19.98
C LEU A 73 8.57 -2.83 18.49
N ALA A 74 8.06 -3.84 17.79
CA ALA A 74 7.67 -3.71 16.38
C ALA A 74 6.56 -2.67 16.18
N LEU A 75 5.58 -2.60 17.08
CA LEU A 75 4.53 -1.57 17.08
C LEU A 75 5.09 -0.17 17.34
N THR A 76 6.02 -0.01 18.27
CA THR A 76 6.63 1.30 18.55
C THR A 76 7.51 1.75 17.38
N TYR A 77 8.36 0.86 16.88
CA TYR A 77 9.28 1.18 15.79
C TYR A 77 8.56 1.43 14.47
N SER A 78 7.42 0.79 14.21
CA SER A 78 6.60 1.10 13.02
C SER A 78 6.13 2.56 13.01
N GLN A 79 5.75 3.11 14.17
CA GLN A 79 5.39 4.53 14.31
C GLN A 79 6.59 5.46 14.16
N ILE A 80 7.76 5.06 14.67
CA ILE A 80 8.99 5.86 14.55
C ILE A 80 9.44 5.93 13.10
N ILE A 81 9.37 4.84 12.33
CA ILE A 81 9.75 4.79 10.91
C ILE A 81 9.03 5.87 10.09
N THR A 82 7.74 6.12 10.39
CA THR A 82 6.93 7.15 9.72
C THR A 82 7.09 8.55 10.31
N SER A 83 8.02 8.77 11.24
CA SER A 83 8.21 10.07 11.87
C SER A 83 8.89 11.07 10.93
N ARG A 84 8.56 12.36 11.11
CA ARG A 84 9.11 13.47 10.31
C ARG A 84 10.64 13.44 10.16
N PRO A 85 11.45 13.25 11.22
CA PRO A 85 12.92 13.26 11.08
C PRO A 85 13.45 12.19 10.11
N ILE A 86 12.78 11.04 10.04
CA ILE A 86 13.16 9.95 9.15
C ILE A 86 12.72 10.27 7.72
N LEU A 87 11.48 10.69 7.53
CA LEU A 87 10.95 11.03 6.21
C LEU A 87 11.67 12.23 5.57
N GLU A 88 11.98 13.26 6.35
CA GLU A 88 12.79 14.40 5.91
C GLU A 88 14.19 13.95 5.47
N LYS A 89 14.82 13.05 6.25
CA LYS A 89 16.11 12.49 5.90
C LYS A 89 16.05 11.71 4.58
N VAL A 90 15.01 10.89 4.36
CA VAL A 90 14.81 10.15 3.10
C VAL A 90 14.62 11.09 1.91
N ILE A 91 13.81 12.14 2.07
CA ILE A 91 13.58 13.17 1.04
C ILE A 91 14.90 13.83 0.65
N ASN A 92 15.69 14.25 1.65
CA ASN A 92 16.97 14.92 1.43
C ASN A 92 18.01 13.98 0.81
N GLN A 93 18.13 12.73 1.29
CA GLN A 93 19.10 11.75 0.80
C GLN A 93 18.84 11.34 -0.66
N ASN A 94 17.58 11.27 -1.06
CA ASN A 94 17.18 10.88 -2.42
C ASN A 94 16.90 12.07 -3.33
N SER A 95 17.13 13.30 -2.86
CA SER A 95 16.84 14.55 -3.59
C SER A 95 15.43 14.60 -4.18
N LEU A 96 14.43 14.15 -3.41
CA LEU A 96 13.05 14.07 -3.86
C LEU A 96 12.41 15.45 -3.84
N ASN A 97 11.70 15.80 -4.91
CA ASN A 97 10.86 17.00 -4.94
C ASN A 97 9.44 16.67 -4.48
N LEU A 98 9.30 16.23 -3.23
CA LEU A 98 8.04 15.81 -2.60
C LEU A 98 7.91 16.44 -1.21
N SER A 99 6.69 16.73 -0.78
CA SER A 99 6.45 17.05 0.62
C SER A 99 6.48 15.77 1.48
N ILE A 100 6.65 15.93 2.79
CA ILE A 100 6.56 14.82 3.74
C ILE A 100 5.22 14.11 3.61
N ARG A 101 4.13 14.88 3.44
CA ARG A 101 2.78 14.33 3.30
C ARG A 101 2.63 13.49 2.04
N ASP A 102 3.19 13.93 0.91
CA ASP A 102 3.15 13.15 -0.34
C ASP A 102 3.91 11.82 -0.19
N LEU A 103 5.00 11.84 0.58
CA LEU A 103 5.76 10.63 0.88
C LEU A 103 5.01 9.72 1.87
N GLU A 104 4.35 10.26 2.89
CA GLU A 104 3.49 9.51 3.82
C GLU A 104 2.36 8.77 3.09
N GLU A 105 1.70 9.42 2.12
CA GLU A 105 0.62 8.81 1.34
C GLU A 105 1.11 7.63 0.46
N LYS A 106 2.42 7.58 0.14
CA LYS A 106 3.04 6.50 -0.63
C LYS A 106 3.56 5.34 0.24
N ILE A 107 3.71 5.54 1.53
CA ILE A 107 4.34 4.57 2.45
C ILE A 107 3.27 3.83 3.26
N THR A 108 3.51 2.55 3.50
CA THR A 108 2.77 1.74 4.45
C THR A 108 3.74 0.99 5.33
N VAL A 109 3.69 1.21 6.64
CA VAL A 109 4.55 0.54 7.63
C VAL A 109 3.67 -0.26 8.57
N GLU A 110 3.88 -1.58 8.59
CA GLU A 110 3.03 -2.50 9.35
C GLU A 110 3.90 -3.51 10.11
N PRO A 111 3.73 -3.65 11.43
CA PRO A 111 4.29 -4.78 12.15
C PRO A 111 3.57 -6.07 11.73
N ILE A 112 4.32 -7.14 11.53
CA ILE A 112 3.76 -8.45 11.21
C ILE A 112 3.35 -9.10 12.54
N ARG A 113 2.05 -9.39 12.68
CA ARG A 113 1.46 -10.00 13.88
C ARG A 113 2.20 -11.26 14.31
N ASP A 114 2.30 -11.46 15.62
CA ASP A 114 2.94 -12.62 16.24
C ASP A 114 4.43 -12.78 15.82
N THR A 115 5.08 -11.69 15.39
CA THR A 115 6.50 -11.68 15.01
C THR A 115 7.21 -10.41 15.47
N GLN A 116 8.53 -10.41 15.34
CA GLN A 116 9.40 -9.25 15.59
C GLN A 116 9.75 -8.51 14.28
N LEU A 117 8.90 -8.67 13.25
CA LEU A 117 9.15 -8.14 11.92
C LEU A 117 8.32 -6.88 11.68
N ILE A 118 8.92 -5.90 11.00
CA ILE A 118 8.23 -4.75 10.43
C ILE A 118 8.35 -4.82 8.92
N ARG A 119 7.22 -4.70 8.23
CA ARG A 119 7.16 -4.54 6.77
C ARG A 119 7.01 -3.07 6.42
N ILE A 120 7.90 -2.57 5.59
CA ILE A 120 7.82 -1.24 4.99
C ILE A 120 7.49 -1.45 3.51
N SER A 121 6.40 -0.87 3.03
CA SER A 121 6.01 -0.91 1.63
C SER A 121 5.92 0.50 1.07
N VAL A 122 6.42 0.69 -0.14
CA VAL A 122 6.32 1.96 -0.88
C VAL A 122 5.63 1.70 -2.21
N THR A 123 4.67 2.56 -2.53
CA THR A 123 3.95 2.52 -3.80
C THR A 123 4.40 3.69 -4.68
N ASP A 124 4.88 3.39 -5.89
CA ASP A 124 5.31 4.41 -6.86
C ASP A 124 5.01 3.99 -8.31
N SER A 125 4.99 4.96 -9.20
CA SER A 125 4.89 4.77 -10.65
C SER A 125 6.11 4.06 -11.27
N SER A 126 7.27 4.12 -10.61
CA SER A 126 8.49 3.42 -11.01
C SER A 126 8.81 2.29 -10.03
N PRO A 127 8.98 1.04 -10.51
CA PRO A 127 9.34 -0.07 -9.63
C PRO A 127 10.72 0.14 -8.99
N VAL A 128 11.64 0.78 -9.72
CA VAL A 128 12.98 1.12 -9.21
C VAL A 128 12.89 2.16 -8.10
N GLN A 129 12.08 3.21 -8.29
CA GLN A 129 11.91 4.22 -7.24
C GLN A 129 11.22 3.63 -6.00
N ALA A 130 10.19 2.80 -6.17
CA ALA A 130 9.55 2.12 -5.05
C ALA A 130 10.56 1.30 -4.23
N GLN A 131 11.47 0.58 -4.90
CA GLN A 131 12.53 -0.19 -4.24
C GLN A 131 13.54 0.72 -3.51
N VAL A 132 14.05 1.75 -4.18
CA VAL A 132 15.03 2.68 -3.62
C VAL A 132 14.47 3.39 -2.39
N LEU A 133 13.21 3.81 -2.44
CA LEU A 133 12.54 4.48 -1.32
C LEU A 133 12.32 3.51 -0.15
N ALA A 134 11.82 2.30 -0.41
CA ALA A 134 11.63 1.30 0.66
C ALA A 134 12.95 1.01 1.39
N ASN A 135 14.04 0.81 0.65
CA ASN A 135 15.36 0.56 1.22
C ASN A 135 15.94 1.79 1.93
N SER A 136 15.75 2.98 1.37
CA SER A 136 16.18 4.24 1.99
C SER A 136 15.50 4.43 3.34
N ILE A 137 14.18 4.26 3.43
CA ILE A 137 13.43 4.39 4.68
C ILE A 137 13.97 3.42 5.73
N ALA A 138 14.18 2.15 5.36
CA ALA A 138 14.75 1.15 6.25
C ALA A 138 16.14 1.56 6.76
N THR A 139 17.01 2.02 5.87
CA THR A 139 18.39 2.42 6.20
C THR A 139 18.41 3.67 7.08
N SER A 140 17.62 4.70 6.74
CA SER A 140 17.51 5.93 7.51
C SER A 140 16.99 5.66 8.92
N PHE A 141 16.06 4.72 9.09
CA PHE A 141 15.56 4.28 10.40
C PHE A 141 16.65 3.58 11.21
N VAL A 142 17.38 2.62 10.63
CA VAL A 142 18.48 1.93 11.32
C VAL A 142 19.53 2.94 11.79
N GLU A 143 19.93 3.88 10.93
CA GLU A 143 20.87 4.94 11.28
C GLU A 143 20.33 5.85 12.41
N TYR A 144 19.03 6.17 12.38
CA TYR A 144 18.40 6.98 13.41
C TYR A 144 18.47 6.31 14.79
N VAL A 145 18.14 5.01 14.87
CA VAL A 145 18.22 4.23 16.11
C VAL A 145 19.66 4.09 16.61
N ILE A 146 20.63 3.86 15.72
CA ILE A 146 22.06 3.79 16.09
C ILE A 146 22.54 5.13 16.65
N ASN A 147 22.12 6.26 16.08
CA ASN A 147 22.51 7.57 16.57
C ASN A 147 21.91 7.87 17.95
N LEU A 148 20.67 7.43 18.21
CA LEU A 148 20.06 7.56 19.54
C LEU A 148 20.83 6.74 20.59
N THR A 149 21.29 5.54 20.25
CA THR A 149 22.00 4.66 21.19
C THR A 149 23.45 5.06 21.42
N ARG A 150 24.13 5.72 20.47
CA ARG A 150 25.51 6.24 20.67
C ARG A 150 25.61 7.46 21.59
N HIS A 151 24.51 8.18 21.79
CA HIS A 151 24.49 9.39 22.62
C HIS A 151 24.07 9.11 24.08
N TYR A 152 23.95 7.84 24.45
CA TYR A 152 23.79 7.35 25.83
C TYR A 152 24.98 6.45 26.18
#